data_AF-A0A519N6I4-F1
#
_entry.id   AF-A0A519N6I4-F1
#
_cell.length_a   1.000
_cell.length_b   1.000
_cell.length_c   1.000
_cell.angle_alpha   90.00
_cell.angle_beta   90.00
_cell.angle_gamma   90.00
#
_symmetry.space_group_name_H-M   'P 1'
#
loop_
_entity.id
_entity.type
_entity.pdbx_description
1 polymer ?
#
loop_
_entity_poly.entity_id
_entity_poly.type
_entity_poly.pdbx_seq_one_letter_code
_entity_poly.pdbx_strand_id
1 'polypeptide(L)'
;MKSRILVFALAAVAFSCSPKVVVQPSTPAATETPKPEVAETTSPMPSPEGIAKGRDLYANNCGKCHKLFAPTDESKEDWEPILKRMQRKARLTDEDMVFIHDYIFSELK
;
A
#
# COMPACT_ATOMS: atom_id res chain seq x y z
N MET A 1 -50.31 -13.01 -9.51
CA MET A 1 -50.61 -13.84 -10.71
C MET A 1 -50.02 -13.11 -11.92
N LYS A 2 -49.05 -13.59 -12.70
CA LYS A 2 -48.66 -14.95 -13.06
C LYS A 2 -47.15 -14.98 -13.28
N SER A 3 -46.50 -15.97 -12.68
CA SER A 3 -45.11 -16.33 -12.84
C SER A 3 -44.78 -16.73 -14.29
N ARG A 4 -43.55 -16.46 -14.73
CA ARG A 4 -42.84 -17.31 -15.69
C ARG A 4 -41.41 -17.49 -15.23
N ILE A 5 -41.23 -18.55 -14.44
CA ILE A 5 -39.97 -19.24 -14.22
C ILE A 5 -39.51 -19.81 -15.57
N LEU A 6 -38.28 -19.49 -15.97
CA LEU A 6 -37.51 -20.33 -16.88
C LEU A 6 -36.09 -20.46 -16.34
N VAL A 7 -35.81 -21.67 -15.87
CA VAL A 7 -34.53 -22.22 -15.45
C VAL A 7 -33.68 -22.47 -16.69
N PHE A 8 -32.46 -21.92 -16.73
CA PHE A 8 -31.35 -22.42 -17.55
C PHE A 8 -30.07 -22.18 -16.74
N ALA A 9 -29.58 -23.22 -16.06
CA ALA A 9 -28.62 -24.20 -16.58
C ALA A 9 -27.18 -23.75 -16.32
N LEU A 10 -26.54 -24.48 -15.41
CA LEU A 10 -25.13 -24.46 -15.05
C LEU A 10 -24.21 -24.36 -16.28
N ALA A 11 -23.25 -23.45 -16.23
CA ALA A 11 -21.97 -23.60 -16.92
C ALA A 11 -20.84 -23.33 -15.93
N ALA A 12 -20.36 -24.40 -15.30
CA ALA A 12 -19.14 -24.40 -14.53
C ALA A 12 -17.95 -24.23 -15.49
N VAL A 13 -17.35 -23.04 -15.50
CA VAL A 13 -16.09 -22.81 -16.19
C VAL A 13 -14.97 -23.31 -15.28
N ALA A 14 -14.45 -24.50 -15.59
CA ALA A 14 -13.26 -25.04 -14.97
C ALA A 14 -12.05 -24.18 -15.37
N PHE A 15 -11.60 -23.32 -14.46
CA PHE A 15 -10.41 -22.52 -14.63
C PHE A 15 -9.17 -23.42 -14.48
N SER A 16 -8.62 -23.85 -15.63
CA SER A 16 -7.36 -24.55 -15.75
C SER A 16 -6.21 -23.56 -15.54
N CYS A 17 -5.68 -23.50 -14.32
CA CYS A 17 -4.38 -22.90 -14.03
C CYS A 17 -3.50 -23.95 -13.33
N SER A 18 -2.61 -24.56 -14.11
CA SER A 18 -1.51 -25.39 -13.62
C SER A 18 -0.32 -24.50 -13.29
N PRO A 19 0.16 -24.40 -12.04
CA PRO A 19 1.55 -24.05 -11.83
C PRO A 19 2.39 -25.28 -12.12
N LYS A 20 3.16 -25.21 -13.21
CA LYS A 20 4.18 -26.21 -13.51
C LYS A 20 5.22 -26.18 -12.38
N VAL A 21 5.18 -27.20 -11.53
CA VAL A 21 6.24 -27.54 -10.59
C VAL A 21 7.51 -27.80 -11.41
N VAL A 22 8.48 -26.91 -11.29
CA VAL A 22 9.85 -27.13 -11.71
C VAL A 22 10.64 -27.33 -10.43
N VAL A 23 10.91 -28.59 -10.10
CA VAL A 23 11.91 -28.98 -9.12
C VAL A 23 13.26 -28.63 -9.74
N GLN A 24 13.94 -27.63 -9.18
CA GLN A 24 15.30 -27.28 -9.56
C GLN A 24 16.19 -27.49 -8.32
N PRO A 25 16.97 -28.58 -8.26
CA PRO A 25 17.99 -28.74 -7.24
C PRO A 25 19.32 -28.23 -7.79
N SER A 26 19.87 -27.14 -7.24
CA SER A 26 21.29 -26.78 -7.34
C SER A 26 21.63 -25.65 -6.36
N THR A 27 22.25 -26.00 -5.23
CA THR A 27 23.23 -25.15 -4.50
C THR A 27 24.54 -25.10 -5.33
N PRO A 28 25.58 -24.29 -5.02
CA PRO A 28 25.75 -23.17 -4.08
C PRO A 28 26.45 -21.92 -4.68
N ALA A 29 26.35 -20.75 -4.04
CA ALA A 29 27.46 -19.79 -3.85
C ALA A 29 26.97 -18.45 -3.26
N ALA A 30 27.64 -18.06 -2.16
CA ALA A 30 27.96 -16.73 -1.65
C ALA A 30 27.14 -15.51 -2.13
N THR A 31 26.60 -14.76 -1.16
CA THR A 31 26.93 -13.34 -0.97
C THR A 31 26.41 -12.91 0.41
N GLU A 32 27.29 -12.25 1.16
CA GLU A 32 27.01 -11.59 2.42
C GLU A 32 25.87 -10.58 2.26
N THR A 33 24.85 -10.66 3.12
CA THR A 33 23.96 -9.54 3.39
C THR A 33 24.00 -9.30 4.89
N PRO A 34 24.43 -8.12 5.35
CA PRO A 34 24.50 -7.83 6.76
C PRO A 34 23.08 -7.83 7.34
N LYS A 35 22.95 -8.57 8.44
CA LYS A 35 21.89 -8.48 9.43
C LYS A 35 21.52 -6.99 9.65
N PRO A 36 20.25 -6.56 9.49
CA PRO A 36 19.85 -5.28 10.01
C PRO A 36 19.75 -5.45 11.53
N GLU A 37 20.87 -5.20 12.21
CA GLU A 37 20.87 -4.87 13.61
C GLU A 37 20.84 -3.35 13.69
N VAL A 38 19.65 -2.77 13.82
CA VAL A 38 19.36 -1.68 14.75
C VAL A 38 17.85 -1.75 15.05
N ALA A 39 17.51 -2.47 16.13
CA ALA A 39 16.31 -2.18 16.87
C ALA A 39 16.69 -1.11 17.90
N GLU A 40 16.42 0.16 17.62
CA GLU A 40 16.43 1.21 18.63
C GLU A 40 15.03 1.80 18.80
N THR A 41 14.47 1.50 19.96
CA THR A 41 13.28 2.09 20.54
C THR A 41 13.63 3.48 21.07
N THR A 42 13.41 4.47 20.23
CA THR A 42 13.20 5.90 20.51
C THR A 42 12.53 6.38 19.23
N SER A 43 11.30 6.91 19.28
CA SER A 43 10.53 7.23 18.07
C SER A 43 11.43 7.88 17.02
N PRO A 44 11.85 7.12 15.99
CA PRO A 44 12.86 7.62 15.09
C PRO A 44 12.18 8.71 14.30
N MET A 45 12.80 9.89 14.26
CA MET A 45 12.49 10.85 13.21
C MET A 45 12.46 10.07 11.88
N PRO A 46 11.49 10.35 11.00
CA PRO A 46 11.32 9.55 9.80
C PRO A 46 12.62 9.53 9.00
N SER A 47 13.07 8.32 8.65
CA SER A 47 14.32 8.18 7.89
C SER A 47 14.15 8.78 6.49
N PRO A 48 15.22 9.26 5.84
CA PRO A 48 15.14 9.78 4.47
C PRO A 48 14.54 8.77 3.48
N GLU A 49 14.81 7.48 3.69
CA GLU A 49 14.24 6.37 2.92
C GLU A 49 12.73 6.22 3.16
N GLY A 50 12.29 6.37 4.41
CA GLY A 50 10.88 6.38 4.78
C GLY A 50 10.12 7.54 4.13
N ILE A 51 10.71 8.74 4.13
CA ILE A 51 10.14 9.92 3.46
C ILE A 51 10.04 9.69 1.95
N ALA A 52 11.08 9.13 1.31
CA ALA A 52 11.05 8.80 -0.10
C ALA A 52 9.94 7.77 -0.43
N LYS A 53 9.81 6.71 0.38
CA LYS A 53 8.71 5.73 0.25
C LYS A 53 7.34 6.42 0.41
N GLY A 54 7.21 7.32 1.39
CA GLY A 54 6.00 8.10 1.65
C GLY A 54 5.58 8.97 0.47
N ARG A 55 6.53 9.69 -0.13
CA ARG A 55 6.30 10.49 -1.34
C ARG A 55 5.78 9.63 -2.50
N ASP A 56 6.41 8.48 -2.73
CA ASP A 56 6.04 7.59 -3.83
C ASP A 56 4.65 6.97 -3.58
N LEU A 57 4.35 6.57 -2.34
CA LEU A 57 3.02 6.11 -1.95
C LEU A 57 1.96 7.20 -2.11
N TYR A 58 2.26 8.44 -1.74
CA TYR A 58 1.36 9.59 -1.87
C TYR A 58 1.02 9.85 -3.34
N ALA A 59 2.05 9.98 -4.19
CA ALA A 59 1.89 10.23 -5.61
C ALA A 59 1.10 9.12 -6.32
N ASN A 60 1.33 7.86 -5.95
CA ASN A 60 0.72 6.71 -6.60
C ASN A 60 -0.67 6.33 -6.04
N ASN A 61 -1.08 6.81 -4.87
CA ASN A 61 -2.35 6.41 -4.27
C ASN A 61 -3.34 7.56 -4.03
N CYS A 62 -2.87 8.74 -3.64
CA CYS A 62 -3.75 9.83 -3.22
C CYS A 62 -4.39 10.57 -4.40
N GLY A 63 -3.80 10.49 -5.60
CA GLY A 63 -4.34 11.10 -6.83
C GLY A 63 -5.26 10.21 -7.67
N LYS A 64 -5.55 8.98 -7.23
CA LYS A 64 -6.32 8.00 -8.02
C LYS A 64 -7.81 8.29 -8.11
N CYS A 65 -8.38 8.94 -7.08
CA CYS A 65 -9.84 9.11 -6.93
C CYS A 65 -10.30 10.58 -7.00
N HIS A 66 -9.38 11.52 -6.87
CA HIS A 66 -9.61 12.97 -6.94
C HIS A 66 -8.26 13.65 -7.23
N LYS A 67 -8.26 14.97 -7.37
CA LYS A 67 -7.02 15.75 -7.51
C LYS A 67 -6.04 15.37 -6.40
N LEU A 68 -4.77 15.23 -6.76
CA LEU A 68 -3.67 15.15 -5.79
C LEU A 68 -3.43 16.55 -5.22
N PHE A 69 -3.76 16.73 -3.95
CA PHE A 69 -3.43 17.95 -3.20
C PHE A 69 -1.92 18.03 -2.99
N ALA A 70 -1.37 19.23 -2.86
CA ALA A 70 0.01 19.38 -2.40
C ALA A 70 0.04 19.24 -0.87
N PRO A 71 1.13 18.72 -0.26
CA PRO A 71 1.27 18.68 1.19
C PRO A 71 1.03 20.05 1.85
N THR A 72 1.41 21.14 1.19
CA THR A 72 1.23 22.51 1.69
C THR A 72 -0.15 23.11 1.44
N ASP A 73 -1.10 22.37 0.83
CA ASP A 73 -2.46 22.86 0.57
C ASP A 73 -3.32 22.90 1.85
N GLU A 74 -2.95 22.14 2.89
CA GLU A 74 -3.68 22.04 4.16
C GLU A 74 -2.73 22.24 5.35
N SER A 75 -3.28 22.61 6.51
CA SER A 75 -2.51 22.71 7.76
C SER A 75 -2.19 21.33 8.34
N LYS A 76 -1.24 21.28 9.29
CA LYS A 76 -0.89 20.06 10.01
C LYS A 76 -2.11 19.47 10.73
N GLU A 77 -2.92 20.34 11.34
CA GLU A 77 -4.13 20.00 12.08
C GLU A 77 -5.23 19.49 11.15
N ASP A 78 -5.35 20.04 9.93
CA ASP A 78 -6.34 19.62 8.95
C ASP A 78 -5.97 18.29 8.27
N TRP A 79 -4.68 18.02 8.08
CA TRP A 79 -4.22 16.77 7.48
C TRP A 79 -4.58 15.54 8.31
N GLU A 80 -4.50 15.59 9.64
CA GLU A 80 -4.82 14.46 10.53
C GLU A 80 -6.19 13.80 10.25
N PRO A 81 -7.32 14.54 10.32
CA PRO A 81 -8.63 13.98 10.01
C PRO A 81 -8.79 13.61 8.52
N ILE A 82 -8.09 14.32 7.62
CA ILE A 82 -8.11 14.01 6.18
C ILE A 82 -7.47 12.66 5.91
N LEU A 83 -6.25 12.42 6.42
CA LEU A 83 -5.49 11.19 6.22
C LEU A 83 -6.22 9.99 6.81
N LYS A 84 -6.78 10.12 8.04
CA LYS A 84 -7.58 9.06 8.65
C LYS A 84 -8.81 8.68 7.81
N ARG A 85 -9.46 9.67 7.19
CA ARG A 85 -10.61 9.44 6.30
C ARG A 85 -10.17 8.83 4.98
N MET A 86 -9.07 9.29 4.40
CA MET A 86 -8.58 8.84 3.10
C MET A 86 -8.00 7.44 3.17
N GLN A 87 -7.29 7.07 4.23
CA GLN A 87 -6.77 5.71 4.44
C GLN A 87 -7.84 4.64 4.18
N ARG A 88 -9.01 4.76 4.82
CA ARG A 88 -10.10 3.80 4.68
C ARG A 88 -10.69 3.80 3.27
N LYS A 89 -10.77 4.97 2.63
CA LYS A 89 -11.34 5.10 1.28
C LYS A 89 -10.39 4.60 0.19
N ALA A 90 -9.10 4.86 0.35
CA ALA A 90 -8.03 4.42 -0.53
C ALA A 90 -7.57 2.98 -0.24
N ARG A 91 -8.07 2.36 0.84
CA ARG A 91 -7.73 1.00 1.29
C ARG A 91 -6.23 0.83 1.55
N LEU A 92 -5.62 1.86 2.14
CA LEU A 92 -4.20 1.85 2.51
C LEU A 92 -4.01 1.16 3.86
N THR A 93 -2.90 0.44 4.00
CA THR A 93 -2.52 -0.19 5.27
C THR A 93 -2.12 0.88 6.29
N ASP A 94 -2.14 0.54 7.58
CA ASP A 94 -1.64 1.45 8.63
C ASP A 94 -0.17 1.78 8.40
N GLU A 95 0.64 0.81 7.95
CA GLU A 95 2.06 1.00 7.66
C GLU A 95 2.29 1.99 6.51
N ASP A 96 1.58 1.84 5.38
CA ASP A 96 1.70 2.76 4.25
C ASP A 96 1.30 4.19 4.64
N MET A 97 0.29 4.32 5.51
CA MET A 97 -0.17 5.61 5.97
C MET A 97 0.83 6.32 6.88
N VAL A 98 1.62 5.59 7.67
CA VAL A 98 2.72 6.18 8.46
C VAL A 98 3.71 6.86 7.52
N PHE A 99 4.16 6.18 6.46
CA PHE A 99 5.09 6.76 5.50
C PHE A 99 4.49 7.98 4.77
N ILE A 100 3.22 7.91 4.36
CA ILE A 100 2.52 9.03 3.71
C ILE A 100 2.40 10.22 4.66
N HIS A 101 2.04 9.98 5.92
CA HIS A 101 1.94 11.01 6.95
C HIS A 101 3.29 11.69 7.17
N ASP A 102 4.34 10.91 7.41
CA ASP A 102 5.70 11.41 7.61
C ASP A 102 6.17 12.27 6.43
N TYR A 103 5.91 11.82 5.20
CA TYR A 103 6.21 12.61 4.00
C TYR A 103 5.48 13.94 4.01
N ILE A 104 4.15 13.95 4.16
CA ILE A 104 3.36 15.19 4.16
C ILE A 104 3.87 16.14 5.25
N PHE A 105 4.14 15.63 6.44
CA PHE A 105 4.53 16.43 7.59
C PHE A 105 5.97 16.94 7.49
N SER A 106 6.83 16.27 6.71
CA SER A 106 8.18 16.75 6.39
C SER A 106 8.17 17.96 5.44
N GLU A 107 7.10 18.14 4.67
CA GLU A 107 6.94 19.26 3.72
C GLU A 107 6.27 20.49 4.38
N LEU A 108 5.67 20.30 5.56
CA LEU A 108 5.05 21.35 6.36
C LEU A 108 6.13 21.99 7.27
N LYS A 109 6.52 23.22 6.95
CA LYS A 109 7.51 23.99 7.70
C LYS A 109 6.96 24.51 9.03
#